data_AF-A0AAN9F890-F1
#
_entry.id   AF-A0AAN9F890-F1
#
_cell.length_a   1.000
_cell.length_b   1.000
_cell.length_c   1.000
_cell.angle_alpha   90.00
_cell.angle_beta   90.00
_cell.angle_gamma   90.00
#
_symmetry.space_group_name_H-M   'P 1'
#
loop_
_entity.id
_entity.type
_entity.pdbx_description
1 polymer ?
#
loop_
_entity_poly.entity_id
_entity_poly.type
_entity_poly.pdbx_seq_one_letter_code
_entity_poly.pdbx_strand_id
1 'polypeptide(L)'
;METFGLPCAHIFTVLVDLNITEIPDSVVLDRWSMKAKEFVGLREKTPSEDDPSVVICRYTCLMNLCRSLCASSSVSVAKFNESRDKFMVDIQGARSMDGDSNIDDDTWNGERVEDP
;
A
#
# COMPACT_ATOMS: atom_id res chain seq x y z
N MET A 1 -8.80 -5.67 -15.49
CA MET A 1 -8.08 -4.83 -14.51
C MET A 1 -8.57 -3.41 -14.74
N GLU A 2 -9.65 -3.03 -14.06
CA GLU A 2 -10.17 -1.67 -14.09
C GLU A 2 -9.32 -0.84 -13.14
N THR A 3 -8.46 0.02 -13.70
CA THR A 3 -7.75 1.03 -12.92
C THR A 3 -8.79 1.97 -12.32
N PHE A 4 -8.66 2.33 -11.04
CA PHE A 4 -9.57 3.17 -10.23
C PHE A 4 -9.71 4.62 -10.75
N GLY A 5 -10.12 4.74 -12.01
CA GLY A 5 -10.33 5.93 -12.80
C GLY A 5 -9.29 7.03 -12.59
N LEU A 6 -8.07 6.79 -13.02
CA LEU A 6 -7.29 7.84 -13.65
C LEU A 6 -7.04 7.35 -15.09
N PRO A 7 -6.98 8.25 -16.07
CA PRO A 7 -6.63 7.85 -17.42
C PRO A 7 -5.26 7.17 -17.33
N CYS A 8 -5.17 5.92 -17.77
CA CYS A 8 -3.89 5.26 -17.84
C CYS A 8 -3.01 6.01 -18.85
N ALA A 9 -1.68 5.95 -18.69
CA ALA A 9 -0.75 6.67 -19.56
C ALA A 9 -1.00 6.42 -21.05
N HIS A 10 -1.49 5.22 -21.41
CA HIS A 10 -1.85 4.86 -22.78
C HIS A 10 -2.92 5.77 -23.40
N ILE A 11 -3.89 6.25 -22.63
CA ILE A 11 -4.94 7.17 -23.12
C ILE A 11 -4.31 8.50 -23.54
N PHE A 12 -3.38 9.03 -22.74
CA PHE A 12 -2.66 10.25 -23.09
C PHE A 12 -1.76 10.07 -24.31
N THR A 13 -1.08 8.93 -24.42
CA THR A 13 -0.26 8.61 -25.60
C THR A 13 -1.09 8.64 -26.88
N VAL A 14 -2.27 8.00 -26.89
CA VAL A 14 -3.16 8.00 -28.06
C VAL A 14 -3.67 9.40 -28.38
N LEU A 15 -4.00 10.23 -27.39
CA LEU A 15 -4.42 11.61 -27.63
C LEU A 15 -3.32 12.46 -28.26
N VAL A 16 -2.07 12.28 -27.82
CA VAL A 16 -0.89 12.95 -28.40
C VAL A 16 -0.65 12.49 -29.84
N ASP A 17 -0.72 11.18 -30.10
CA ASP A 17 -0.54 10.62 -31.45
C ASP A 17 -1.62 11.10 -32.43
N LEU A 18 -2.84 11.31 -31.95
CA LEU A 18 -3.96 11.87 -32.73
C LEU A 18 -3.93 13.41 -32.80
N ASN A 19 -2.90 14.05 -32.25
CA ASN A 19 -2.74 15.50 -32.21
C ASN A 19 -3.94 16.22 -31.59
N ILE A 20 -4.57 15.58 -30.60
CA ILE A 20 -5.69 16.12 -29.83
C ILE A 20 -5.11 16.94 -28.67
N THR A 21 -5.30 18.26 -28.72
CA THR A 21 -4.73 19.21 -27.76
C THR A 21 -5.61 19.41 -26.51
N GLU A 22 -6.86 18.99 -26.57
CA GLU A 22 -7.84 19.10 -25.48
C GLU A 22 -8.48 17.73 -25.22
N ILE A 23 -8.64 17.35 -23.95
CA ILE A 23 -9.24 16.05 -23.61
C ILE A 23 -10.70 16.06 -24.05
N PRO A 24 -11.15 15.14 -24.92
CA PRO A 24 -12.53 15.12 -25.37
C PRO A 24 -13.47 14.72 -24.24
N ASP A 25 -14.65 15.34 -24.18
CA ASP A 25 -15.67 15.08 -23.14
C ASP A 25 -16.09 13.60 -23.09
N SER A 26 -16.01 12.87 -24.22
CA SER A 26 -16.27 11.43 -24.28
C SER A 26 -15.26 10.58 -23.49
N VAL A 27 -14.09 11.15 -23.19
CA VAL A 27 -13.02 10.55 -22.38
C VAL A 27 -13.04 11.09 -20.96
N VAL A 28 -13.60 12.29 -20.73
CA VAL A 28 -13.82 12.86 -19.40
C VAL A 28 -15.03 12.19 -18.75
N LEU A 29 -14.78 11.11 -18.01
CA LEU A 29 -15.82 10.51 -17.17
C LEU A 29 -16.27 11.52 -16.08
N ASP A 30 -17.54 11.50 -15.69
CA ASP A 30 -18.11 12.41 -14.67
C ASP A 30 -17.31 12.44 -13.36
N ARG A 31 -16.68 11.32 -13.00
CA ARG A 31 -15.77 11.16 -11.86
C ARG A 31 -14.41 11.89 -11.99
N TRP A 32 -14.10 12.50 -13.13
CA TRP A 32 -12.94 13.38 -13.35
C TRP A 32 -13.33 14.85 -13.46
N SER A 33 -14.63 15.14 -13.56
CA SER A 33 -15.11 16.51 -13.56
C SER A 33 -14.97 17.14 -12.18
N MET A 34 -15.02 18.47 -12.10
CA MET A 34 -15.05 19.18 -10.81
C MET A 34 -16.25 18.77 -9.94
N LYS A 35 -17.29 18.17 -10.54
CA LYS A 35 -18.48 17.58 -9.89
C LYS A 35 -18.26 16.14 -9.42
N ALA A 36 -17.08 15.55 -9.63
CA ALA A 36 -16.73 14.23 -9.11
C ALA A 36 -16.91 14.11 -7.59
N LYS A 37 -16.65 15.21 -6.87
CA LYS A 37 -16.88 15.29 -5.42
C LYS A 37 -18.36 15.13 -5.05
N GLU A 38 -19.25 15.61 -5.90
CA GLU A 38 -20.71 15.50 -5.71
C GLU A 38 -21.20 14.09 -6.07
N PHE A 39 -20.70 13.51 -7.16
CA PHE A 39 -21.12 12.18 -7.64
C PHE A 39 -20.77 11.03 -6.69
N VAL A 40 -19.63 11.13 -5.98
CA VAL A 40 -19.18 10.07 -5.06
C VAL A 40 -19.80 10.22 -3.66
N GLY A 41 -20.64 11.24 -3.42
CA GLY A 41 -21.20 11.47 -2.09
C GLY A 41 -20.12 11.59 -1.01
N LEU A 42 -18.93 12.08 -1.40
CA LEU A 42 -17.81 12.34 -0.50
C LEU A 42 -18.13 13.57 0.33
N ARG A 43 -19.09 13.42 1.25
CA ARG A 43 -19.06 14.13 2.51
C ARG A 43 -17.64 13.91 3.03
N GLU A 44 -16.91 14.99 3.32
CA GLU A 44 -15.56 14.98 3.89
C GLU A 44 -15.52 14.16 5.17
N LYS A 45 -15.50 12.84 5.05
CA LYS A 45 -15.13 11.94 6.11
C LYS A 45 -13.69 11.62 5.80
N THR A 46 -12.79 12.15 6.62
CA THR A 46 -11.41 11.67 6.64
C THR A 46 -11.48 10.15 6.70
N PRO A 47 -10.89 9.44 5.72
CA PRO A 47 -10.89 7.98 5.74
C PRO A 47 -10.35 7.51 7.10
N SER A 48 -10.98 6.49 7.67
CA SER A 48 -10.47 5.86 8.87
C SER A 48 -9.02 5.39 8.64
N GLU A 49 -8.19 5.31 9.67
CA GLU A 49 -6.83 4.81 9.54
C GLU A 49 -6.77 3.38 8.97
N ASP A 50 -7.85 2.60 9.15
CA ASP A 50 -8.01 1.23 8.66
C ASP A 50 -8.76 1.16 7.32
N ASP A 51 -9.07 2.30 6.71
CA ASP A 51 -9.69 2.31 5.38
C ASP A 51 -8.76 1.59 4.37
N PRO A 52 -9.28 0.60 3.61
CA PRO A 52 -8.47 -0.17 2.68
C PRO A 52 -7.69 0.71 1.68
N SER A 53 -8.24 1.86 1.28
CA SER A 53 -7.56 2.81 0.38
C SER A 53 -6.35 3.46 1.03
N VAL A 54 -6.42 3.78 2.33
CA VAL A 54 -5.30 4.34 3.10
C VAL A 54 -4.22 3.28 3.32
N VAL A 55 -4.62 2.05 3.63
CA VAL A 55 -3.69 0.91 3.77
C VAL A 55 -2.93 0.69 2.46
N ILE A 56 -3.63 0.64 1.33
CA ILE A 56 -3.01 0.50 0.00
C ILE A 56 -2.10 1.70 -0.32
N CYS A 57 -2.50 2.92 0.03
CA CYS A 57 -1.68 4.11 -0.18
C CYS A 57 -0.36 4.04 0.60
N ARG A 58 -0.40 3.67 1.89
CA ARG A 58 0.81 3.49 2.71
C ARG A 58 1.72 2.40 2.15
N TYR A 59 1.14 1.25 1.76
CA TYR A 59 1.88 0.15 1.16
C TYR A 59 2.58 0.55 -0.15
N THR A 60 1.85 1.19 -1.06
CA THR A 60 2.40 1.62 -2.36
C THR A 60 3.48 2.70 -2.19
N CYS A 61 3.30 3.63 -1.26
CA CYS A 61 4.31 4.63 -0.91
C CYS A 61 5.61 3.96 -0.42
N LEU A 62 5.51 3.04 0.53
CA LEU A 62 6.67 2.32 1.06
C LEU A 62 7.36 1.47 -0.01
N MET A 63 6.59 0.77 -0.85
CA MET A 63 7.15 0.01 -1.96
C MET A 63 7.94 0.89 -2.94
N ASN A 64 7.43 2.08 -3.27
CA ASN A 64 8.13 3.00 -4.17
C ASN A 64 9.46 3.49 -3.58
N LEU A 65 9.48 3.79 -2.27
CA LEU A 65 10.72 4.13 -1.56
C LEU A 65 11.72 2.98 -1.58
N CYS A 66 11.27 1.75 -1.24
CA CYS A 66 12.11 0.56 -1.29
C CYS A 66 12.65 0.32 -2.71
N ARG A 67 11.82 0.51 -3.75
CA ARG A 67 12.24 0.36 -5.15
C ARG A 67 13.34 1.37 -5.51
N SER A 68 13.19 2.63 -5.10
CA SER A 68 14.20 3.66 -5.33
C SER A 68 15.53 3.33 -4.62
N LEU A 69 15.45 2.90 -3.36
CA LEU A 69 16.62 2.47 -2.60
C LEU A 69 17.32 1.29 -3.28
N CYS A 70 16.57 0.24 -3.62
CA CYS A 70 17.10 -0.93 -4.33
C CYS A 70 17.78 -0.56 -5.65
N ALA A 71 17.18 0.33 -6.45
CA ALA A 71 17.79 0.81 -7.68
C ALA A 71 19.14 1.49 -7.41
N SER A 72 19.21 2.37 -6.42
CA SER A 72 20.44 3.10 -6.06
C SER A 72 21.52 2.22 -5.44
N SER A 73 21.13 1.16 -4.72
CA SER A 73 22.04 0.30 -3.97
C SER A 73 22.57 -0.86 -4.80
N SER A 74 21.83 -1.30 -5.82
CA SER A 74 22.19 -2.45 -6.68
C SER A 74 23.49 -2.27 -7.48
N VAL A 75 23.90 -1.03 -7.75
CA VAL A 75 25.08 -0.74 -8.57
C VAL A 75 26.42 -0.96 -7.85
N SER A 76 26.41 -1.10 -6.52
CA SER A 76 27.62 -1.22 -5.71
C SER A 76 27.44 -2.30 -4.65
N VAL A 77 28.36 -3.27 -4.61
CA VAL A 77 28.37 -4.33 -3.59
C VAL A 77 28.36 -3.77 -2.16
N ALA A 78 29.13 -2.71 -1.88
CA ALA A 78 29.15 -2.07 -0.57
C ALA A 78 27.78 -1.50 -0.17
N LYS A 79 27.20 -0.63 -1.00
CA LYS A 79 25.85 -0.07 -0.80
C LYS A 79 24.75 -1.12 -0.73
N PHE A 80 24.85 -2.19 -1.53
CA PHE A 80 23.95 -3.31 -1.47
C PHE A 80 23.99 -4.00 -0.10
N ASN A 81 25.18 -4.37 0.38
CA ASN A 81 25.35 -5.02 1.68
C ASN A 81 24.83 -4.13 2.81
N GLU A 82 25.17 -2.84 2.79
CA GLU A 82 24.66 -1.87 3.78
C GLU A 82 23.13 -1.80 3.78
N SER A 83 22.52 -1.71 2.59
CA SER A 83 21.05 -1.63 2.47
C SER A 83 20.37 -2.93 2.89
N ARG A 84 20.95 -4.07 2.53
CA ARG A 84 20.48 -5.40 2.94
C ARG A 84 20.53 -5.53 4.46
N ASP A 85 21.63 -5.15 5.09
CA ASP A 85 21.81 -5.31 6.54
C ASP A 85 20.79 -4.47 7.31
N LYS A 86 20.49 -3.25 6.84
CA LYS A 86 19.39 -2.42 7.36
C LYS A 86 18.03 -3.11 7.20
N PHE A 87 17.71 -3.61 6.01
CA PHE A 87 16.45 -4.33 5.79
C PHE A 87 16.31 -5.57 6.69
N MET A 88 17.39 -6.31 6.94
CA MET A 88 17.34 -7.46 7.83
C MET A 88 17.00 -7.06 9.27
N VAL A 89 17.59 -5.96 9.77
CA VAL A 89 17.27 -5.42 11.10
C VAL A 89 15.80 -5.00 11.17
N ASP A 90 15.32 -4.24 10.19
CA ASP A 90 13.95 -3.75 10.16
C ASP A 90 12.92 -4.90 10.08
N ILE A 91 13.18 -5.91 9.25
CA ILE A 91 12.31 -7.10 9.13
C ILE A 91 12.27 -7.90 10.43
N GLN A 92 13.42 -8.04 11.10
CA GLN A 92 13.48 -8.75 12.37
C GLN A 92 12.73 -7.98 13.47
N GLY A 93 12.87 -6.65 13.51
CA GLY A 93 12.15 -5.80 14.45
C GLY A 93 10.62 -5.87 14.27
N ALA A 94 10.14 -5.85 13.03
CA ALA A 94 8.71 -5.97 12.73
C ALA A 94 8.13 -7.31 13.22
N ARG A 95 8.84 -8.42 13.03
CA ARG A 95 8.41 -9.76 13.49
C ARG A 95 8.37 -9.90 15.01
N SER A 96 9.20 -9.15 15.74
CA SER A 96 9.19 -9.15 17.19
C SER A 96 8.01 -8.36 17.78
N MET A 97 7.48 -7.38 17.06
CA MET A 97 6.29 -6.62 17.49
C MET A 97 4.98 -7.41 17.32
N ASP A 98 4.91 -8.29 16.33
CA ASP A 98 3.75 -9.16 16.08
C ASP A 98 3.66 -10.35 17.07
N GLY A 99 4.69 -10.57 17.91
CA GLY A 99 4.80 -11.72 18.82
C GLY A 99 4.35 -11.49 20.26
N ASP A 100 3.92 -10.27 20.64
CA ASP A 100 3.63 -9.90 22.04
C ASP A 100 2.12 -9.93 22.39
N SER A 101 1.30 -10.57 21.54
CA SER A 101 -0.14 -10.75 21.78
C SER A 101 -0.52 -12.24 21.83
N ASN A 102 -0.04 -12.96 22.85
CA ASN A 102 -0.73 -14.09 23.51
C ASN A 102 0.22 -14.78 24.50
N ILE A 103 0.32 -14.23 25.71
CA ILE A 103 0.50 -15.06 26.92
C ILE A 103 -0.68 -14.69 27.82
N ASP A 104 -1.81 -15.35 27.58
CA ASP A 104 -2.77 -15.62 28.65
C ASP A 104 -2.28 -16.90 29.32
N ASP A 105 -1.39 -16.73 30.29
CA ASP A 105 -1.04 -17.77 31.27
C ASP A 105 -2.22 -17.93 32.24
N ASP A 106 -3.31 -18.53 31.76
CA ASP A 106 -4.39 -18.97 32.65
C ASP A 106 -4.00 -20.30 33.28
N THR A 107 -3.37 -20.14 34.44
CA THR A 107 -3.24 -21.13 35.51
C THR A 107 -4.58 -21.84 35.74
N TRP A 108 -4.68 -23.13 35.39
CA TRP A 108 -5.68 -24.03 35.98
C TRP A 108 -5.01 -25.30 36.53
N ASN A 109 -4.77 -25.28 37.84
CA ASN A 109 -4.58 -26.46 38.67
C ASN A 109 -5.92 -27.19 38.79
N GLY A 110 -6.02 -28.46 38.37
CA GLY A 110 -7.23 -29.24 38.60
C GLY A 110 -7.15 -30.68 38.10
N GLU A 111 -6.91 -31.58 39.06
CA GLU A 111 -7.25 -33.01 39.08
C GLU A 111 -6.36 -33.99 38.29
N ARG A 112 -5.41 -34.57 39.04
CA ARG A 112 -4.89 -35.92 38.81
C ARG A 112 -5.95 -36.91 39.28
N VAL A 113 -6.63 -37.55 38.35
CA VAL A 113 -7.33 -38.82 38.60
C VAL A 113 -6.32 -39.93 38.29
N GLU A 114 -5.80 -40.58 39.33
CA GLU A 114 -5.11 -41.87 39.20
C GLU A 114 -6.17 -42.97 39.19
N ASP A 115 -6.07 -43.90 38.24
CA ASP A 115 -6.62 -45.27 38.29
C ASP A 115 -5.78 -46.10 37.30
N PRO A 116 -5.47 -47.39 37.59
CA PRO A 116 -6.44 -48.42 37.96
C PRO A 116 -6.18 -49.20 39.27
#